data_AF-A0A8J4NIA1-F1
#
_entry.id   AF-A0A8J4NIA1-F1
#
_cell.length_a   1.000
_cell.length_b   1.000
_cell.length_c   1.000
_cell.angle_alpha   90.00
_cell.angle_beta   90.00
_cell.angle_gamma   90.00
#
_symmetry.space_group_name_H-M   'P 1'
#
loop_
_entity.id
_entity.type
_entity.pdbx_description
1 polymer ?
#
loop_
_entity_poly.entity_id
_entity_poly.type
_entity_poly.pdbx_seq_one_letter_code
_entity_poly.pdbx_strand_id
1 'polypeptide(L)'
;SVEPYCADLTNEEVRVLEELLKPPEDEAEHYKIPPLGKHYSQRWAQEDLLEEQKDGARAAAAADKKKGVLGPLTELDTKDVDALLKKSEAQHEQPEDGCPFGPLTQRLLQALVEENIISPVEDSPIPEIAGKDSGADGAGTSPRSQNKPFSVPHTKSLEGRIKEELVAQGLLESEDRPAEDSEDEVLAELRKRQAELKALSAHNRAKKHELLRLAKEELHRQELRQRVRMADNEVMDAFRKIMAARQKKRTPTKKEKDQAWKTLKERESILKLLDG
;
A
#
# COMPACT_ATOMS: atom_id res chain seq x y z
N SER A 1 10.61 36.18 23.12
CA SER A 1 11.03 36.13 24.54
C SER A 1 11.36 34.69 24.88
N VAL A 2 12.33 34.46 25.77
CA VAL A 2 12.70 33.12 26.26
C VAL A 2 11.90 32.69 27.49
N GLU A 3 11.13 33.61 28.10
CA GLU A 3 10.37 33.36 29.34
C GLU A 3 9.52 32.09 29.37
N PRO A 4 8.80 31.69 28.31
CA PRO A 4 8.02 30.46 28.33
C PRO A 4 8.86 29.19 28.54
N TYR A 5 10.13 29.21 28.13
CA TYR A 5 11.05 28.09 28.27
C TYR A 5 11.79 28.07 29.61
N CYS A 6 11.68 29.15 30.37
CA CYS A 6 12.29 29.31 31.70
C CYS A 6 11.25 29.32 32.83
N ALA A 7 9.97 29.15 32.51
CA ALA A 7 8.88 29.13 33.48
C ALA A 7 8.93 27.84 34.33
N ASP A 8 8.41 27.93 35.56
CA ASP A 8 8.17 26.74 36.39
C ASP A 8 7.15 25.83 35.70
N LEU A 9 7.33 24.53 35.88
CA LEU A 9 6.44 23.50 35.37
C LEU A 9 5.13 23.49 36.17
N THR A 10 4.06 23.12 35.50
CA THR A 10 2.71 23.07 36.03
C THR A 10 2.15 21.66 35.97
N ASN A 11 1.17 21.38 36.83
CA ASN A 11 0.45 20.10 36.80
C ASN A 11 -0.31 19.89 35.47
N GLU A 12 -0.68 20.96 34.77
CA GLU A 12 -1.36 20.86 33.48
C GLU A 12 -0.41 20.32 32.41
N GLU A 13 0.85 20.76 32.38
CA GLU A 13 1.84 20.25 31.42
C GLU A 13 2.14 18.76 31.66
N VAL A 14 2.16 18.32 32.92
CA VAL A 14 2.26 16.89 33.27
C VAL A 14 1.03 16.12 32.78
N ARG A 15 -0.17 16.67 32.98
CA ARG A 15 -1.42 16.06 32.51
C ARG A 15 -1.46 15.93 30.99
N VAL A 16 -0.99 16.93 30.26
CA VAL A 16 -0.86 16.88 28.79
C VAL A 16 0.10 15.75 28.39
N LEU A 17 1.24 15.60 29.06
CA LEU A 17 2.16 14.48 28.79
C LEU A 17 1.53 13.11 29.07
N GLU A 18 0.74 12.98 30.14
CA GLU A 18 -0.01 11.76 30.46
C GLU A 18 -1.08 11.43 29.41
N GLU A 19 -1.76 12.45 28.90
CA GLU A 19 -2.73 12.30 27.81
C GLU A 19 -2.06 11.87 26.50
N LEU A 20 -0.92 12.48 26.15
CA LEU A 20 -0.13 12.13 24.97
C LEU A 20 0.48 10.71 25.00
N LEU A 21 0.48 10.07 26.18
CA LEU A 21 0.91 8.68 26.37
C LEU A 21 -0.24 7.67 26.18
N LYS A 22 -1.49 8.12 26.14
CA LYS A 22 -2.62 7.23 25.84
C LYS A 22 -2.50 6.71 24.40
N PRO A 23 -2.63 5.40 24.16
CA PRO A 23 -2.63 4.87 22.81
C PRO A 23 -3.83 5.44 22.03
N PRO A 24 -3.64 5.84 20.77
CA PRO A 24 -4.76 6.22 19.90
C PRO A 24 -5.74 5.03 19.74
N GLU A 25 -7.04 5.30 19.74
CA GLU A 25 -8.07 4.25 19.60
C GLU A 25 -7.98 3.52 18.25
N ASP A 26 -7.48 4.21 17.23
CA ASP A 26 -7.35 3.78 15.84
C ASP A 26 -5.93 3.31 15.46
N GLU A 27 -4.99 3.20 16.41
CA GLU A 27 -3.59 2.85 16.12
C GLU A 27 -3.48 1.53 15.32
N ALA A 28 -4.33 0.55 15.63
CA ALA A 28 -4.34 -0.73 14.92
C ALA A 28 -4.84 -0.64 13.47
N GLU A 29 -5.65 0.35 13.13
CA GLU A 29 -6.21 0.53 11.80
C GLU A 29 -5.16 1.01 10.79
N HIS A 30 -4.21 1.82 11.25
CA HIS A 30 -3.09 2.33 10.46
C HIS A 30 -2.16 1.26 9.88
N TYR A 31 -2.20 0.04 10.44
CA TYR A 31 -1.35 -1.07 10.01
C TYR A 31 -2.10 -2.12 9.16
N LYS A 32 -3.40 -1.94 8.92
CA LYS A 32 -4.18 -2.87 8.08
C LYS A 32 -3.87 -2.62 6.61
N ILE A 33 -3.39 -3.65 5.92
CA ILE A 33 -3.22 -3.64 4.46
C ILE A 33 -4.43 -4.37 3.87
N PRO A 34 -5.29 -3.70 3.08
CA PRO A 34 -6.41 -4.36 2.41
C PRO A 34 -5.92 -5.42 1.41
N PRO A 35 -6.70 -6.48 1.16
CA PRO A 35 -6.37 -7.44 0.12
C PRO A 35 -6.45 -6.80 -1.27
N LEU A 36 -5.64 -7.31 -2.20
CA LEU A 36 -5.74 -6.97 -3.61
C LEU A 36 -7.13 -7.41 -4.13
N GLY A 37 -7.85 -6.49 -4.76
CA GLY A 37 -9.12 -6.78 -5.42
C GLY A 37 -8.92 -7.45 -6.78
N LYS A 38 -10.01 -7.63 -7.55
CA LYS A 38 -9.93 -8.09 -8.94
C LYS A 38 -9.03 -7.15 -9.77
N HIS A 39 -8.21 -7.75 -10.63
CA HIS A 39 -7.34 -7.02 -11.55
C HIS A 39 -8.18 -6.15 -12.51
N TYR A 40 -7.67 -4.99 -12.91
CA TYR A 40 -8.43 -4.04 -13.72
C TYR A 40 -8.84 -4.62 -15.08
N SER A 41 -7.99 -5.44 -15.70
CA SER A 41 -8.31 -6.08 -16.99
C SER A 41 -9.52 -7.02 -16.88
N GLN A 42 -9.62 -7.78 -15.78
CA GLN A 42 -10.78 -8.63 -15.52
C GLN A 42 -12.04 -7.80 -15.23
N ARG A 43 -11.89 -6.70 -14.49
CA ARG A 43 -13.02 -5.79 -14.24
C ARG A 43 -13.52 -5.15 -15.52
N TRP A 44 -12.62 -4.67 -16.38
CA TRP A 44 -12.98 -4.08 -17.67
C TRP A 44 -13.62 -5.12 -18.58
N ALA A 45 -13.04 -6.31 -18.73
CA ALA A 45 -13.65 -7.37 -19.53
C ALA A 45 -15.06 -7.74 -19.03
N GLN A 46 -15.26 -7.75 -17.71
CA GLN A 46 -16.56 -7.97 -17.09
C GLN A 46 -17.53 -6.80 -17.35
N GLU A 47 -17.07 -5.55 -17.21
CA GLU A 47 -17.85 -4.34 -17.45
C GLU A 47 -18.27 -4.22 -18.92
N ASP A 48 -17.34 -4.45 -19.85
CA ASP A 48 -17.56 -4.43 -21.30
C ASP A 48 -18.61 -5.48 -21.70
N LEU A 49 -18.49 -6.72 -21.20
CA LEU A 49 -19.46 -7.79 -21.51
C LEU A 49 -20.86 -7.47 -20.95
N LEU A 50 -20.93 -6.87 -19.76
CA LEU A 50 -22.19 -6.39 -19.18
C LEU A 50 -22.78 -5.23 -19.99
N GLU A 51 -21.95 -4.36 -20.54
CA GLU A 51 -22.37 -3.24 -21.39
C GLU A 51 -22.91 -3.75 -22.73
N GLU A 52 -22.20 -4.67 -23.40
CA GLU A 52 -22.67 -5.31 -24.64
C GLU A 52 -24.00 -6.05 -24.41
N GLN A 53 -24.16 -6.74 -23.28
CA GLN A 53 -25.43 -7.40 -22.96
C GLN A 53 -26.56 -6.39 -22.80
N LYS A 54 -26.31 -5.26 -22.12
CA LYS A 54 -27.30 -4.20 -21.93
C LYS A 54 -27.67 -3.54 -23.25
N ASP A 55 -26.71 -3.29 -24.12
CA ASP A 55 -26.96 -2.68 -25.42
C ASP A 55 -27.65 -3.67 -26.39
N GLY A 56 -27.30 -4.95 -26.34
CA GLY A 56 -28.02 -6.03 -27.02
C GLY A 56 -29.46 -6.17 -26.51
N ALA A 57 -29.70 -6.09 -25.20
CA ALA A 57 -31.03 -6.11 -24.61
C ALA A 57 -31.86 -4.87 -24.99
N ARG A 58 -31.24 -3.68 -25.03
CA ARG A 58 -31.87 -2.44 -25.52
C ARG A 58 -32.23 -2.54 -27.00
N ALA A 59 -31.35 -3.08 -27.83
CA ALA A 59 -31.59 -3.31 -29.25
C ALA A 59 -32.71 -4.32 -29.49
N ALA A 60 -32.74 -5.42 -28.73
CA ALA A 60 -33.81 -6.42 -28.76
C ALA A 60 -35.16 -5.82 -28.32
N ALA A 61 -35.20 -5.05 -27.23
CA ALA A 61 -36.41 -4.37 -26.76
C ALA A 61 -36.91 -3.29 -27.76
N ALA A 62 -36.01 -2.65 -28.50
CA ALA A 62 -36.37 -1.72 -29.57
C ALA A 62 -36.93 -2.45 -30.81
N ALA A 63 -36.47 -3.67 -31.10
CA ALA A 63 -36.95 -4.52 -32.19
C ALA A 63 -38.31 -5.19 -31.86
N ASP A 64 -38.56 -5.58 -30.61
CA ASP A 64 -39.81 -6.21 -30.14
C ASP A 64 -41.03 -5.28 -30.27
N LYS A 65 -40.82 -3.96 -30.28
CA LYS A 65 -41.90 -2.98 -30.61
C LYS A 65 -42.44 -3.13 -32.04
N LYS A 66 -41.78 -3.89 -32.93
CA LYS A 66 -42.21 -4.13 -34.32
C LYS A 66 -42.69 -5.56 -34.61
N LYS A 67 -42.46 -6.54 -33.75
CA LYS A 67 -43.02 -7.90 -33.87
C LYS A 67 -43.01 -8.54 -32.49
N GLY A 68 -44.17 -8.60 -31.85
CA GLY A 68 -44.32 -9.36 -30.62
C GLY A 68 -43.99 -10.83 -30.86
N VAL A 69 -43.33 -11.42 -29.87
CA VAL A 69 -42.81 -12.80 -29.76
C VAL A 69 -41.28 -12.80 -29.84
N LEU A 70 -40.63 -12.69 -28.67
CA LEU A 70 -39.68 -13.67 -28.12
C LEU A 70 -39.51 -13.42 -26.59
N GLY A 71 -39.23 -14.50 -25.85
CA GLY A 71 -39.19 -14.51 -24.37
C GLY A 71 -37.99 -13.77 -23.76
N PRO A 72 -37.93 -13.62 -22.42
CA PRO A 72 -36.98 -12.75 -21.75
C PRO A 72 -35.53 -13.23 -21.99
N LEU A 73 -34.70 -12.39 -22.61
CA LEU A 73 -33.25 -12.51 -22.52
C LEU A 73 -32.88 -12.24 -21.06
N THR A 74 -32.50 -13.28 -20.34
CA THR A 74 -32.10 -13.17 -18.94
C THR A 74 -30.80 -12.36 -18.87
N GLU A 75 -30.86 -11.19 -18.20
CA GLU A 75 -29.64 -10.47 -17.78
C GLU A 75 -28.77 -11.44 -16.99
N LEU A 76 -27.50 -11.56 -17.37
CA LEU A 76 -26.55 -12.42 -16.69
C LEU A 76 -26.04 -11.65 -15.47
N ASP A 77 -25.91 -12.33 -14.33
CA ASP A 77 -25.31 -11.68 -13.17
C ASP A 77 -23.78 -11.63 -13.29
N THR A 78 -23.13 -10.90 -12.38
CA THR A 78 -21.67 -10.75 -12.38
C THR A 78 -20.92 -12.08 -12.23
N LYS A 79 -21.51 -13.10 -11.61
CA LYS A 79 -20.90 -14.43 -11.45
C LYS A 79 -21.00 -15.25 -12.72
N ASP A 80 -22.09 -15.12 -13.45
CA ASP A 80 -22.26 -15.79 -14.74
C ASP A 80 -21.29 -15.23 -15.78
N VAL A 81 -21.05 -13.91 -15.76
CA VAL A 81 -20.03 -13.24 -16.59
C VAL A 81 -18.62 -13.71 -16.24
N ASP A 82 -18.29 -13.81 -14.95
CA ASP A 82 -16.99 -14.35 -14.50
C ASP A 82 -16.78 -15.79 -14.97
N ALA A 83 -17.83 -16.62 -14.93
CA ALA A 83 -17.77 -18.01 -15.39
C ALA A 83 -17.61 -18.10 -16.91
N LEU A 84 -18.25 -17.20 -17.67
CA LEU A 84 -18.13 -17.13 -19.12
C LEU A 84 -16.71 -16.72 -19.54
N LEU A 85 -16.14 -15.70 -18.89
CA LEU A 85 -14.77 -15.23 -19.16
C LEU A 85 -13.72 -16.32 -18.87
N LYS A 86 -13.85 -17.02 -17.75
CA LYS A 86 -12.98 -18.18 -17.45
C LYS A 86 -13.11 -19.30 -18.47
N LYS A 87 -14.33 -19.52 -18.97
CA LYS A 87 -14.58 -20.55 -19.98
C LYS A 87 -14.05 -20.13 -21.35
N SER A 88 -14.17 -18.86 -21.74
CA SER A 88 -13.61 -18.34 -22.98
C SER A 88 -12.08 -18.33 -22.98
N GLU A 89 -11.44 -17.98 -21.85
CA GLU A 89 -9.99 -18.11 -21.68
C GLU A 89 -9.54 -19.56 -21.88
N ALA A 90 -10.29 -20.54 -21.35
CA ALA A 90 -10.01 -21.96 -21.54
C ALA A 90 -10.34 -22.50 -22.94
N GLN A 91 -11.17 -21.80 -23.72
CA GLN A 91 -11.60 -22.20 -25.07
C GLN A 91 -10.85 -21.46 -26.20
N HIS A 92 -10.07 -20.42 -25.90
CA HIS A 92 -9.27 -19.66 -26.87
C HIS A 92 -8.18 -20.51 -27.59
N GLU A 93 -8.02 -21.78 -27.20
CA GLU A 93 -7.15 -22.77 -27.82
C GLU A 93 -7.77 -23.51 -29.03
N GLN A 94 -9.05 -23.31 -29.36
CA GLN A 94 -9.70 -23.94 -30.53
C GLN A 94 -9.90 -22.94 -31.67
N PRO A 95 -9.44 -23.22 -32.90
CA PRO A 95 -9.57 -22.32 -34.02
C PRO A 95 -11.01 -22.35 -34.58
N GLU A 96 -11.78 -21.30 -34.32
CA GLU A 96 -13.14 -21.11 -34.86
C GLU A 96 -13.15 -20.83 -36.39
N ASP A 97 -12.03 -20.38 -36.96
CA ASP A 97 -11.97 -19.84 -38.34
C ASP A 97 -11.37 -20.76 -39.42
N GLY A 98 -11.19 -22.06 -39.14
CA GLY A 98 -10.64 -23.02 -40.14
C GLY A 98 -9.18 -22.76 -40.55
N CYS A 99 -8.52 -21.76 -39.95
CA CYS A 99 -7.10 -21.51 -40.07
C CYS A 99 -6.32 -22.54 -39.23
N PRO A 100 -5.33 -23.25 -39.81
CA PRO A 100 -4.64 -24.33 -39.10
C PRO A 100 -3.64 -23.83 -38.04
N PHE A 101 -3.34 -22.52 -38.03
CA PHE A 101 -2.39 -21.88 -37.11
C PHE A 101 -3.08 -21.42 -35.82
N GLY A 102 -2.33 -21.32 -34.71
CA GLY A 102 -2.86 -20.81 -33.45
C GLY A 102 -2.97 -19.27 -33.44
N PRO A 103 -3.58 -18.68 -32.39
CA PRO A 103 -3.88 -17.26 -32.32
C PRO A 103 -2.66 -16.33 -32.43
N LEU A 104 -1.52 -16.73 -31.88
CA LEU A 104 -0.27 -15.95 -31.94
C LEU A 104 0.24 -15.92 -33.37
N THR A 105 0.35 -17.08 -34.02
CA THR A 105 0.81 -17.14 -35.42
C THR A 105 -0.15 -16.43 -36.36
N GLN A 106 -1.47 -16.54 -36.15
CA GLN A 106 -2.46 -15.80 -36.93
C GLN A 106 -2.30 -14.28 -36.78
N ARG A 107 -2.12 -13.77 -35.56
CA ARG A 107 -1.92 -12.34 -35.33
C ARG A 107 -0.65 -11.82 -35.98
N LEU A 108 0.44 -12.60 -35.94
CA LEU A 108 1.70 -12.25 -36.61
C LEU A 108 1.54 -12.22 -38.13
N LEU A 109 0.87 -13.21 -38.72
CA LEU A 109 0.59 -13.24 -40.15
C LEU A 109 -0.27 -12.05 -40.57
N GLN A 110 -1.29 -11.71 -39.79
CA GLN A 110 -2.17 -10.57 -40.06
C GLN A 110 -1.39 -9.25 -40.06
N ALA A 111 -0.54 -9.02 -39.06
CA ALA A 111 0.31 -7.83 -39.00
C ALA A 111 1.26 -7.73 -40.21
N LEU A 112 1.81 -8.84 -40.69
CA LEU A 112 2.69 -8.86 -41.86
C LEU A 112 1.95 -8.57 -43.18
N VAL A 113 0.67 -8.94 -43.26
CA VAL A 113 -0.20 -8.61 -44.41
C VAL A 113 -0.61 -7.14 -44.38
N GLU A 114 -0.99 -6.61 -43.20
CA GLU A 114 -1.34 -5.19 -43.01
C GLU A 114 -0.17 -4.25 -43.37
N GLU A 115 1.06 -4.64 -43.02
CA GLU A 115 2.28 -3.89 -43.33
C GLU A 115 2.78 -4.07 -44.78
N ASN A 116 2.01 -4.73 -45.66
CA ASN A 116 2.39 -5.08 -47.05
C ASN A 116 3.73 -5.85 -47.18
N ILE A 117 4.18 -6.51 -46.12
CA ILE A 117 5.45 -7.27 -46.12
C ILE A 117 5.27 -8.58 -46.89
N ILE A 118 4.05 -9.13 -46.90
CA ILE A 118 3.67 -10.30 -47.67
C ILE A 118 2.46 -9.91 -48.52
N SER A 119 2.56 -10.05 -49.84
CA SER A 119 1.38 -9.86 -50.71
C SER A 119 0.38 -10.98 -50.42
N PRO A 120 -0.92 -10.68 -50.24
CA PRO A 120 -1.92 -11.74 -50.15
C PRO A 120 -1.79 -12.61 -51.39
N VAL A 121 -1.82 -13.94 -51.20
CA VAL A 121 -1.63 -14.90 -52.28
C VAL A 121 -2.84 -14.79 -53.20
N GLU A 122 -2.80 -13.87 -54.17
CA GLU A 122 -3.81 -13.81 -55.21
C GLU A 122 -3.68 -15.06 -56.07
N ASP A 123 -4.81 -15.71 -56.27
CA ASP A 123 -5.00 -16.92 -57.08
C ASP A 123 -4.74 -16.56 -58.56
N SER A 124 -3.47 -16.37 -58.93
CA SER A 124 -3.04 -16.06 -60.29
C SER A 124 -2.66 -17.34 -61.04
N PRO A 125 -3.27 -17.63 -62.20
CA PRO A 125 -2.95 -18.82 -62.99
C PRO A 125 -1.56 -18.68 -63.61
N ILE A 126 -0.68 -19.64 -63.31
CA ILE A 126 0.69 -19.74 -63.83
C ILE A 126 0.65 -19.96 -65.36
N PRO A 127 1.42 -19.22 -66.18
CA PRO A 127 1.51 -19.47 -67.62
C PRO A 127 2.23 -20.79 -67.91
N GLU A 128 1.66 -21.62 -68.79
CA GLU A 128 2.28 -22.87 -69.27
C GLU A 128 3.58 -22.56 -70.04
N ILE A 129 4.72 -23.01 -69.50
CA ILE A 129 5.97 -23.09 -70.26
C ILE A 129 6.19 -24.56 -70.64
N ALA A 130 5.99 -24.85 -71.93
CA ALA A 130 6.39 -26.10 -72.54
C ALA A 130 7.93 -26.20 -72.55
N GLY A 131 8.49 -27.22 -71.90
CA GLY A 131 9.94 -27.42 -71.80
C GLY A 131 10.30 -28.83 -71.35
N LYS A 132 10.74 -29.62 -72.33
CA LYS A 132 11.10 -31.04 -72.31
C LYS A 132 12.26 -31.41 -71.36
N ASP A 133 12.02 -32.44 -70.55
CA ASP A 133 12.91 -33.54 -70.10
C ASP A 133 14.28 -33.23 -69.46
N SER A 134 14.46 -33.57 -68.17
CA SER A 134 15.61 -34.32 -67.60
C SER A 134 15.57 -34.40 -66.06
N GLY A 135 15.34 -35.61 -65.53
CA GLY A 135 15.98 -36.23 -64.35
C GLY A 135 16.12 -35.51 -62.99
N ALA A 136 15.61 -36.21 -61.96
CA ALA A 136 16.04 -36.28 -60.56
C ALA A 136 15.23 -35.51 -59.48
N ASP A 137 14.65 -36.34 -58.61
CA ASP A 137 14.03 -36.16 -57.28
C ASP A 137 14.14 -34.81 -56.55
N GLY A 138 12.98 -34.28 -56.14
CA GLY A 138 12.88 -33.24 -55.12
C GLY A 138 11.48 -32.60 -55.01
N ALA A 139 10.60 -33.21 -54.21
CA ALA A 139 9.37 -32.65 -53.63
C ALA A 139 8.55 -31.68 -54.51
N GLY A 140 7.83 -32.21 -55.50
CA GLY A 140 6.81 -31.46 -56.23
C GLY A 140 5.55 -31.27 -55.38
N THR A 141 5.35 -30.08 -54.82
CA THR A 141 4.01 -29.62 -54.41
C THR A 141 3.38 -28.88 -55.58
N SER A 142 2.84 -29.61 -56.55
CA SER A 142 1.96 -29.05 -57.56
C SER A 142 0.53 -28.99 -57.00
N PRO A 143 -0.18 -27.84 -57.05
CA PRO A 143 -1.54 -27.73 -56.55
C PRO A 143 -2.50 -28.21 -57.64
N ARG A 144 -2.82 -29.50 -57.62
CA ARG A 144 -3.91 -30.03 -58.46
C ARG A 144 -4.78 -31.00 -57.68
N SER A 145 -5.61 -30.46 -56.80
CA SER A 145 -6.92 -31.01 -56.46
C SER A 145 -7.70 -30.00 -55.63
N GLN A 146 -8.78 -29.50 -56.19
CA GLN A 146 -9.81 -28.76 -55.48
C GLN A 146 -10.41 -29.63 -54.34
N ASN A 147 -10.81 -28.97 -53.24
CA ASN A 147 -11.62 -29.44 -52.10
C ASN A 147 -10.95 -30.19 -50.92
N LYS A 148 -9.67 -29.98 -50.61
CA LYS A 148 -9.15 -30.31 -49.26
C LYS A 148 -8.62 -29.04 -48.59
N PRO A 149 -9.05 -28.73 -47.35
CA PRO A 149 -8.49 -27.59 -46.63
C PRO A 149 -6.98 -27.79 -46.48
N PHE A 150 -6.23 -26.72 -46.77
CA PHE A 150 -4.78 -26.68 -46.66
C PHE A 150 -4.38 -27.02 -45.22
N SER A 151 -3.94 -28.26 -45.00
CA SER A 151 -3.58 -28.77 -43.69
C SER A 151 -2.06 -28.80 -43.57
N VAL A 152 -1.51 -27.83 -42.85
CA VAL A 152 -0.08 -27.82 -42.51
C VAL A 152 0.12 -28.71 -41.28
N PRO A 153 0.95 -29.76 -41.35
CA PRO A 153 1.20 -30.59 -40.18
C PRO A 153 2.05 -29.84 -39.14
N HIS A 154 1.89 -30.17 -37.86
CA HIS A 154 2.65 -29.62 -36.73
C HIS A 154 2.43 -28.14 -36.40
N THR A 155 1.28 -27.55 -36.76
CA THR A 155 0.99 -26.13 -36.45
C THR A 155 1.08 -25.80 -34.96
N LYS A 156 0.67 -26.71 -34.07
CA LYS A 156 0.83 -26.54 -32.62
C LYS A 156 2.29 -26.45 -32.16
N SER A 157 3.17 -27.24 -32.78
CA SER A 157 4.62 -27.20 -32.48
C SER A 157 5.28 -25.96 -33.09
N LEU A 158 4.79 -25.48 -34.22
CA LEU A 158 5.19 -24.19 -34.77
C LEU A 158 4.79 -23.03 -33.82
N GLU A 159 3.56 -23.04 -33.34
CA GLU A 159 3.04 -22.06 -32.37
C GLU A 159 3.94 -21.98 -31.12
N GLY A 160 4.25 -23.13 -30.53
CA GLY A 160 5.11 -23.22 -29.35
C GLY A 160 6.52 -22.68 -29.61
N ARG A 161 7.14 -23.04 -30.74
CA ARG A 161 8.49 -22.56 -31.09
C ARG A 161 8.53 -21.05 -31.38
N ILE A 162 7.50 -20.51 -32.03
CA ILE A 162 7.39 -19.06 -32.25
C ILE A 162 7.28 -18.34 -30.91
N LYS A 163 6.45 -18.86 -29.99
CA LYS A 163 6.31 -18.30 -28.65
C LYS A 163 7.63 -18.34 -27.88
N GLU A 164 8.32 -19.49 -27.86
CA GLU A 164 9.63 -19.65 -27.22
C GLU A 164 10.68 -18.69 -27.77
N GLU A 165 10.78 -18.56 -29.10
CA GLU A 165 11.74 -17.66 -29.74
C GLU A 165 11.42 -16.20 -29.42
N LEU A 166 10.15 -15.78 -29.49
CA LEU A 166 9.75 -14.41 -29.13
C LEU A 166 10.02 -14.09 -27.66
N VAL A 167 9.87 -15.07 -26.75
CA VAL A 167 10.29 -14.93 -25.35
C VAL A 167 11.82 -14.81 -25.25
N ALA A 168 12.57 -15.64 -25.96
CA ALA A 168 14.04 -15.63 -25.96
C ALA A 168 14.63 -14.30 -26.49
N GLN A 169 13.96 -13.68 -27.47
CA GLN A 169 14.31 -12.38 -28.01
C GLN A 169 13.82 -11.21 -27.13
N GLY A 170 13.10 -11.49 -26.03
CA GLY A 170 12.58 -10.48 -25.11
C GLY A 170 11.39 -9.69 -25.65
N LEU A 171 10.68 -10.21 -26.67
CA LEU A 171 9.51 -9.60 -27.27
C LEU A 171 8.20 -10.05 -26.60
N LEU A 172 8.20 -11.22 -25.94
CA LEU A 172 7.10 -11.72 -25.12
C LEU A 172 7.60 -12.06 -23.71
N GLU A 173 6.72 -11.91 -22.72
CA GLU A 173 6.97 -12.39 -21.36
C GLU A 173 6.69 -13.90 -21.28
N SER A 174 7.51 -14.64 -20.52
CA SER A 174 7.29 -16.06 -20.27
C SER A 174 6.06 -16.25 -19.38
N GLU A 175 5.04 -16.97 -19.85
CA GLU A 175 3.87 -17.35 -19.02
C GLU A 175 4.26 -18.21 -17.80
N ASP A 176 5.39 -18.91 -17.86
CA ASP A 176 5.96 -19.68 -16.76
C ASP A 176 6.70 -18.83 -15.72
N ARG A 177 6.70 -17.50 -15.83
CA ARG A 177 7.05 -16.69 -14.66
C ARG A 177 5.92 -16.88 -13.66
N PRO A 178 6.19 -17.50 -12.49
CA PRO A 178 5.21 -17.43 -11.44
C PRO A 178 4.90 -15.95 -11.22
N ALA A 179 3.62 -15.59 -11.21
CA ALA A 179 3.14 -14.27 -10.78
C ALA A 179 3.47 -13.99 -9.29
N GLU A 180 4.27 -14.85 -8.67
CA GLU A 180 4.59 -14.95 -7.26
C GLU A 180 6.11 -15.03 -7.12
N ASP A 181 6.79 -13.89 -6.92
CA ASP A 181 7.89 -13.76 -5.95
C ASP A 181 8.53 -12.36 -5.91
N SER A 182 8.19 -11.46 -6.84
CA SER A 182 8.39 -10.04 -6.58
C SER A 182 7.24 -9.57 -5.71
N GLU A 183 7.46 -9.48 -4.39
CA GLU A 183 6.59 -8.66 -3.53
C GLU A 183 6.28 -7.38 -4.29
N ASP A 184 4.99 -7.10 -4.52
CA ASP A 184 4.53 -5.84 -5.13
C ASP A 184 5.35 -4.69 -4.51
N GLU A 185 6.08 -3.93 -5.32
CA GLU A 185 6.99 -2.87 -4.85
C GLU A 185 6.25 -1.92 -3.89
N VAL A 186 4.97 -1.67 -4.16
CA VAL A 186 4.09 -0.87 -3.32
C VAL A 186 3.85 -1.55 -1.97
N LEU A 187 3.59 -2.86 -1.97
CA LEU A 187 3.39 -3.64 -0.76
C LEU A 187 4.66 -3.73 0.09
N ALA A 188 5.82 -3.95 -0.54
CA ALA A 188 7.11 -4.00 0.12
C ALA A 188 7.45 -2.64 0.78
N GLU A 189 7.28 -1.54 0.04
CA GLU A 189 7.50 -0.20 0.58
C GLU A 189 6.47 0.13 1.68
N LEU A 190 5.21 -0.28 1.54
CA LEU A 190 4.18 -0.10 2.58
C LEU A 190 4.56 -0.83 3.87
N ARG A 191 5.02 -2.09 3.79
CA ARG A 191 5.50 -2.87 4.95
C ARG A 191 6.70 -2.20 5.61
N LYS A 192 7.65 -1.70 4.81
CA LYS A 192 8.82 -0.97 5.30
C LYS A 192 8.40 0.31 6.04
N ARG A 193 7.51 1.13 5.47
CA ARG A 193 6.99 2.33 6.14
C ARG A 193 6.22 2.00 7.41
N GLN A 194 5.45 0.91 7.43
CA GLN A 194 4.80 0.45 8.67
C GLN A 194 5.82 0.06 9.74
N ALA A 195 6.93 -0.59 9.38
CA ALA A 195 7.99 -0.94 10.32
C ALA A 195 8.70 0.30 10.88
N GLU A 196 9.03 1.28 10.02
CA GLU A 196 9.59 2.56 10.42
C GLU A 196 8.65 3.33 11.35
N LEU A 197 7.36 3.39 11.02
CA LEU A 197 6.35 4.04 11.86
C LEU A 197 6.25 3.37 13.24
N LYS A 198 6.26 2.04 13.31
CA LYS A 198 6.28 1.31 14.60
C LYS A 198 7.51 1.65 15.43
N ALA A 199 8.70 1.70 14.81
CA ALA A 199 9.94 2.05 15.50
C ALA A 199 9.92 3.50 16.02
N LEU A 200 9.44 4.45 15.21
CA LEU A 200 9.30 5.85 15.60
C LEU A 200 8.27 6.02 16.73
N SER A 201 7.11 5.38 16.63
CA SER A 201 6.07 5.40 17.67
C SER A 201 6.59 4.84 18.99
N ALA A 202 7.32 3.72 18.96
CA ALA A 202 7.94 3.13 20.13
C ALA A 202 9.00 4.08 20.75
N HIS A 203 9.85 4.69 19.92
CA HIS A 203 10.85 5.66 20.38
C HIS A 203 10.19 6.88 21.04
N ASN A 204 9.19 7.47 20.37
CA ASN A 204 8.47 8.64 20.87
C ASN A 204 7.75 8.33 22.19
N ARG A 205 7.14 7.14 22.30
CA ARG A 205 6.51 6.68 23.55
C ARG A 205 7.53 6.55 24.68
N ALA A 206 8.69 5.96 24.42
CA ALA A 206 9.76 5.86 25.41
C ALA A 206 10.25 7.25 25.86
N LYS A 207 10.42 8.19 24.93
CA LYS A 207 10.81 9.57 25.25
C LYS A 207 9.74 10.31 26.05
N LYS A 208 8.46 10.16 25.71
CA LYS A 208 7.35 10.74 26.49
C LYS A 208 7.31 10.20 27.91
N HIS A 209 7.54 8.90 28.11
CA HIS A 209 7.64 8.31 29.46
C HIS A 209 8.79 8.91 30.27
N GLU A 210 9.96 9.07 29.66
CA GLU A 210 11.11 9.68 30.33
C GLU A 210 10.87 11.16 30.67
N LEU A 211 10.28 11.92 29.74
CA LEU A 211 9.89 13.31 29.99
C LEU A 211 8.88 13.42 31.13
N LEU A 212 7.90 12.51 31.19
CA LEU A 212 6.91 12.48 32.27
C LEU A 212 7.58 12.23 33.63
N ARG A 213 8.55 11.31 33.70
CA ARG A 213 9.32 11.03 34.91
C ARG A 213 10.08 12.29 35.37
N LEU A 214 10.82 12.91 34.46
CA LEU A 214 11.60 14.12 34.73
C LEU A 214 10.71 15.29 35.15
N ALA A 215 9.54 15.46 34.51
CA ALA A 215 8.60 16.51 34.85
C ALA A 215 8.02 16.34 36.27
N LYS A 216 7.68 15.10 36.67
CA LYS A 216 7.22 14.80 38.03
C LYS A 216 8.30 15.05 39.07
N GLU A 217 9.54 14.67 38.78
CA GLU A 217 10.68 14.96 39.66
C GLU A 217 10.94 16.47 39.80
N GLU A 218 10.82 17.22 38.71
CA GLU A 218 11.00 18.67 38.72
C GLU A 218 9.86 19.40 39.45
N LEU A 219 8.61 18.94 39.35
CA LEU A 219 7.51 19.44 40.19
C LEU A 219 7.82 19.25 41.68
N HIS A 220 8.28 18.05 42.06
CA HIS A 220 8.67 17.80 43.45
C HIS A 220 9.82 18.72 43.90
N ARG A 221 10.80 18.94 43.02
CA ARG A 221 11.91 19.86 43.26
C ARG A 221 11.44 21.31 43.41
N GLN A 222 10.46 21.75 42.62
CA GLN A 222 9.83 23.07 42.73
C GLN A 222 9.11 23.27 44.07
N GLU A 223 8.38 22.26 44.53
CA GLU A 223 7.73 22.27 45.86
C GLU A 223 8.77 22.43 46.97
N LEU A 224 9.89 21.68 46.91
CA LEU A 224 10.97 21.82 47.88
C LEU A 224 11.60 23.22 47.83
N ARG A 225 11.86 23.78 46.64
CA ARG A 225 12.37 25.16 46.49
C ARG A 225 11.40 26.19 47.06
N GLN A 226 10.09 26.00 46.88
CA GLN A 226 9.07 26.85 47.50
C GLN A 226 9.13 26.75 49.04
N ARG A 227 9.25 25.53 49.58
CA ARG A 227 9.38 25.32 51.03
C ARG A 227 10.66 25.95 51.60
N VAL A 228 11.79 25.89 50.88
CA VAL A 228 13.02 26.61 51.27
C VAL A 228 12.76 28.11 51.36
N ARG A 229 12.12 28.70 50.35
CA ARG A 229 11.79 30.15 50.37
C ARG A 229 10.92 30.51 51.58
N MET A 230 9.96 29.67 51.94
CA MET A 230 9.14 29.87 53.14
C MET A 230 9.98 29.78 54.42
N ALA A 231 10.82 28.75 54.56
CA ALA A 231 11.70 28.58 55.71
C ALA A 231 12.71 29.74 55.84
N ASP A 232 13.25 30.24 54.73
CA ASP A 232 14.12 31.43 54.68
C ASP A 232 13.41 32.66 55.24
N ASN A 233 12.16 32.90 54.82
CA ASN A 233 11.35 34.00 55.34
C ASN A 233 11.12 33.87 56.86
N GLU A 234 10.84 32.66 57.35
CA GLU A 234 10.67 32.41 58.78
C GLU A 234 11.96 32.60 59.58
N VAL A 235 13.12 32.21 59.02
CA VAL A 235 14.44 32.48 59.60
C VAL A 235 14.68 33.99 59.69
N MET A 236 14.35 34.75 58.64
CA MET A 236 14.46 36.20 58.65
C MET A 236 13.52 36.85 59.67
N ASP A 237 12.30 36.34 59.84
CA ASP A 237 11.37 36.80 60.88
C ASP A 237 11.85 36.50 62.30
N ALA A 238 12.39 35.30 62.53
CA ALA A 238 12.98 34.93 63.81
C ALA A 238 14.19 35.83 64.12
N PHE A 239 15.04 36.10 63.13
CA PHE A 239 16.15 37.03 63.26
C PHE A 239 15.69 38.44 63.59
N ARG A 240 14.70 38.98 62.87
CA ARG A 240 14.10 40.31 63.15
C ARG A 240 13.58 40.40 64.59
N LYS A 241 12.87 39.37 65.08
CA LYS A 241 12.35 39.32 66.47
C LYS A 241 13.48 39.33 67.50
N ILE A 242 14.53 38.55 67.28
CA ILE A 242 15.72 38.54 68.15
C ILE A 242 16.41 39.91 68.17
N MET A 243 16.58 40.53 67.00
CA MET A 243 17.20 41.85 66.90
C MET A 243 16.35 42.94 67.57
N ALA A 244 15.03 42.90 67.41
CA ALA A 244 14.12 43.83 68.09
C ALA A 244 14.18 43.68 69.63
N ALA A 245 14.29 42.45 70.16
CA ALA A 245 14.50 42.23 71.58
C ALA A 245 15.81 42.87 72.08
N ARG A 246 16.90 42.66 71.33
CA ARG A 246 18.22 43.24 71.62
C ARG A 246 18.21 44.77 71.57
N GLN A 247 17.53 45.37 70.60
CA GLN A 247 17.37 46.83 70.51
C GLN A 247 16.65 47.41 71.74
N LYS A 248 15.67 46.68 72.28
CA LYS A 248 15.00 47.03 73.55
C LYS A 248 15.83 46.70 74.80
N LYS A 249 17.13 46.41 74.66
CA LYS A 249 18.06 45.96 75.71
C LYS A 249 17.53 44.76 76.51
N ARG A 250 16.67 43.94 75.90
CA ARG A 250 16.09 42.74 76.49
C ARG A 250 16.78 41.50 75.91
N THR A 251 17.13 40.55 76.76
CA THR A 251 17.60 39.24 76.30
C THR A 251 16.48 38.51 75.54
N PRO A 252 16.76 37.91 74.37
CA PRO A 252 15.79 37.07 73.68
C PRO A 252 15.30 35.94 74.59
N THR A 253 13.99 35.75 74.63
CA THR A 253 13.34 34.72 75.43
C THR A 253 13.73 33.33 74.94
N LYS A 254 13.60 32.33 75.81
CA LYS A 254 13.81 30.92 75.43
C LYS A 254 12.95 30.54 74.22
N LYS A 255 11.66 30.93 74.22
CA LYS A 255 10.74 30.68 73.11
C LYS A 255 11.21 31.28 71.78
N GLU A 256 11.77 32.50 71.79
CA GLU A 256 12.31 33.14 70.57
C GLU A 256 13.55 32.41 70.05
N LYS A 257 14.44 31.98 70.95
CA LYS A 257 15.64 31.19 70.60
C LYS A 257 15.27 29.81 70.05
N ASP A 258 14.35 29.12 70.72
CA ASP A 258 13.87 27.79 70.32
C ASP A 258 13.18 27.86 68.95
N GLN A 259 12.37 28.89 68.69
CA GLN A 259 11.75 29.11 67.39
C GLN A 259 12.80 29.37 66.29
N ALA A 260 13.80 30.21 66.53
CA ALA A 260 14.87 30.47 65.57
C ALA A 260 15.69 29.21 65.28
N TRP A 261 15.96 28.40 66.29
CA TRP A 261 16.68 27.14 66.12
C TRP A 261 15.86 26.11 65.34
N LYS A 262 14.55 26.03 65.62
CA LYS A 262 13.62 25.16 64.88
C LYS A 262 13.58 25.51 63.39
N THR A 263 13.41 26.79 63.04
CA THR A 263 13.32 27.21 61.63
C THR A 263 14.63 27.02 60.89
N LEU A 264 15.78 27.22 61.55
CA LEU A 264 17.10 26.87 60.98
C LEU A 264 17.23 25.37 60.71
N LYS A 265 16.80 24.52 61.65
CA LYS A 265 16.85 23.05 61.47
C LYS A 265 15.92 22.57 60.36
N GLU A 266 14.74 23.17 60.26
CA GLU A 266 13.79 22.88 59.18
C GLU A 266 14.38 23.27 57.81
N ARG A 267 14.94 24.48 57.69
CA ARG A 267 15.65 24.93 56.49
C ARG A 267 16.78 23.97 56.10
N GLU A 268 17.65 23.60 57.04
CA GLU A 268 18.74 22.64 56.81
C GLU A 268 18.20 21.28 56.32
N SER A 269 17.09 20.82 56.89
CA SER A 269 16.47 19.56 56.50
C SER A 269 15.94 19.59 55.07
N ILE A 270 15.32 20.69 54.65
CA ILE A 270 14.78 20.82 53.29
C ILE A 270 15.91 20.95 52.27
N LEU A 271 16.98 21.70 52.58
CA LEU A 271 18.15 21.81 51.70
C LEU A 271 18.82 20.45 51.45
N LYS A 272 18.93 19.60 52.49
CA LYS A 272 19.44 18.23 52.33
C LYS A 272 18.59 17.37 51.39
N LEU A 273 17.28 17.60 51.32
CA LEU A 273 16.40 16.90 50.38
C LEU A 273 16.51 17.45 48.95
N LEU A 274 16.99 18.68 48.78
CA LEU A 274 17.24 19.30 47.47
C LEU A 274 18.61 18.93 46.88
N ASP A 275 19.61 18.71 47.74
CA ASP A 275 20.98 18.37 47.35
C ASP A 275 21.19 16.87 47.08
N GLY A 276 20.22 16.01 47.47
CA GLY A 276 20.24 14.56 47.25
C GLY A 276 19.46 14.14 46.02
#